data_AF-A0A4Y7KMU7-F1
#
_entry.id   AF-A0A4Y7KMU7-F1
#
_cell.length_a   1.000
_cell.length_b   1.000
_cell.length_c   1.000
_cell.angle_alpha   90.00
_cell.angle_beta   90.00
_cell.angle_gamma   90.00
#
_symmetry.space_group_name_H-M   'P 1'
#
loop_
_entity.id
_entity.type
_entity.pdbx_description
1 polymer ?
#
loop_
_entity_poly.entity_id
_entity_poly.type
_entity_poly.pdbx_seq_one_letter_code
_entity_poly.pdbx_strand_id
1 'polypeptide(L)'
;MLLSLISPVLQNPSSSLIIKSHLTTQSSPIHTQLSSSSPSLPSPSPKTLSLIPNTNNSINNNPIVPDPSLNCALQCQHFDSCSGCTHEWNLHSPNILEDANAFFRNLGVSNFTFDSCRLWGWRCRAKLAVRGSSVKPLIGLYQEGTHNVVDIPSCQG
;
A
#
# COMPACT_ATOMS: atom_id res chain seq x y z
N MET A 1 -59.00 21.61 19.24
CA MET A 1 -58.91 20.16 19.46
C MET A 1 -58.16 19.59 18.27
N LEU A 2 -56.92 19.10 18.29
CA LEU A 2 -55.94 18.79 19.33
C LEU A 2 -54.55 19.27 18.87
N LEU A 3 -53.74 19.73 19.82
CA LEU A 3 -52.30 19.88 19.72
C LEU A 3 -51.65 18.50 19.92
N SER A 4 -50.55 18.20 19.21
CA SER A 4 -49.60 17.18 19.66
C SER A 4 -48.19 17.52 19.16
N LEU A 5 -47.43 18.11 20.08
CA LEU A 5 -45.98 18.27 20.07
C LEU A 5 -45.30 16.91 20.22
N ILE A 6 -44.29 16.57 19.40
CA ILE A 6 -43.16 15.74 19.85
C ILE A 6 -41.89 16.11 19.04
N SER A 7 -40.83 16.49 19.75
CA SER A 7 -39.43 16.47 19.29
C SER A 7 -38.63 15.59 20.27
N PRO A 8 -37.30 15.46 20.11
CA PRO A 8 -36.58 14.49 19.29
C PRO A 8 -35.98 13.36 20.15
N VAL A 9 -35.63 12.21 19.56
CA VAL A 9 -34.85 11.17 20.27
C VAL A 9 -33.49 11.00 19.59
N LEU A 10 -32.49 11.35 20.38
CA LEU A 10 -31.06 11.13 20.18
C LEU A 10 -30.75 9.65 20.49
N GLN A 11 -30.15 8.91 19.57
CA GLN A 11 -29.52 7.63 19.90
C GLN A 11 -28.23 7.46 19.12
N ASN A 12 -27.11 7.62 19.83
CA ASN A 12 -25.78 7.17 19.41
C ASN A 12 -25.54 5.74 19.96
N PRO A 13 -24.58 4.98 19.39
CA PRO A 13 -24.52 3.53 19.46
C PRO A 13 -23.77 3.03 20.71
N SER A 14 -24.20 1.90 21.28
CA SER A 14 -23.37 1.17 22.23
C SER A 14 -23.77 -0.30 22.28
N SER A 15 -23.01 -1.15 21.59
CA SER A 15 -22.96 -2.59 21.81
C SER A 15 -21.51 -3.03 21.70
N SER A 16 -20.75 -2.83 22.77
CA SER A 16 -19.43 -3.42 22.95
C SER A 16 -19.59 -4.89 23.33
N LEU A 17 -19.25 -5.79 22.40
CA LEU A 17 -19.09 -7.22 22.68
C LEU A 17 -17.80 -7.40 23.49
N ILE A 18 -17.93 -7.53 24.80
CA ILE A 18 -16.82 -7.91 25.70
C ILE A 18 -16.57 -9.42 25.52
N ILE A 19 -15.58 -9.78 24.69
CA ILE A 19 -15.00 -11.12 24.69
C ILE A 19 -13.99 -11.19 25.83
N LYS A 20 -14.38 -11.80 26.95
CA LYS A 20 -13.44 -12.22 28.01
C LYS A 20 -12.65 -13.42 27.52
N SER A 21 -11.41 -13.22 27.08
CA SER A 21 -10.45 -14.30 26.88
C SER A 21 -9.65 -14.54 28.17
N HIS A 22 -10.03 -15.58 28.92
CA HIS A 22 -9.17 -16.17 29.93
C HIS A 22 -8.17 -17.09 29.23
N LEU A 23 -6.94 -16.63 29.02
CA LEU A 23 -5.80 -17.54 28.80
C LEU A 23 -4.83 -17.37 29.97
N THR A 24 -4.84 -18.36 30.84
CA THR A 24 -3.89 -18.60 31.93
C THR A 24 -2.46 -18.55 31.42
N THR A 25 -1.69 -17.58 31.90
CA THR A 25 -0.25 -17.47 31.68
C THR A 25 0.47 -18.40 32.65
N GLN A 26 0.95 -19.56 32.17
CA GLN A 26 2.00 -20.31 32.86
C GLN A 26 3.32 -19.97 32.19
N SER A 27 4.08 -19.07 32.81
CA SER A 27 5.42 -18.69 32.39
C SER A 27 6.45 -19.63 33.02
N SER A 28 7.11 -20.45 32.20
CA SER A 28 8.38 -21.09 32.57
C SER A 28 9.51 -20.34 31.87
N PRO A 29 10.54 -19.84 32.58
CA PRO A 29 11.65 -19.14 31.95
C PRO A 29 12.69 -20.15 31.45
N ILE A 30 12.80 -20.34 30.13
CA ILE A 30 13.99 -20.93 29.52
C ILE A 30 14.82 -19.77 28.96
N HIS A 31 15.84 -19.40 29.72
CA HIS A 31 16.79 -18.35 29.39
C HIS A 31 17.92 -18.94 28.53
N THR A 32 17.75 -18.94 27.21
CA THR A 32 18.85 -19.20 26.26
C THR A 32 19.42 -17.85 25.82
N GLN A 33 20.49 -17.43 26.48
CA GLN A 33 21.31 -16.29 26.06
C GLN A 33 22.07 -16.67 24.79
N LEU A 34 21.63 -16.15 23.64
CA LEU A 34 22.51 -15.99 22.48
C LEU A 34 22.91 -14.51 22.41
N SER A 35 24.10 -14.22 22.92
CA SER A 35 24.82 -12.99 22.63
C SER A 35 25.30 -13.02 21.17
N SER A 36 24.61 -12.32 20.29
CA SER A 36 25.10 -12.02 18.94
C SER A 36 25.24 -10.52 18.77
N SER A 37 26.47 -10.04 18.95
CA SER A 37 26.93 -8.73 18.53
C SER A 37 26.68 -8.53 17.03
N SER A 38 25.78 -7.61 16.69
CA SER A 38 25.52 -7.21 15.30
C SER A 38 26.68 -6.37 14.76
N PRO A 39 27.33 -6.74 13.64
CA PRO A 39 28.16 -5.81 12.90
C PRO A 39 27.28 -4.80 12.16
N SER A 40 27.52 -3.51 12.37
CA SER A 40 26.92 -2.43 11.60
C SER A 40 27.42 -2.48 10.15
N LEU A 41 26.56 -2.90 9.22
CA LEU A 41 26.83 -2.77 7.79
C LEU A 41 26.73 -1.30 7.36
N PRO A 42 27.61 -0.82 6.46
CA PRO A 42 27.48 0.51 5.87
C PRO A 42 26.23 0.56 4.98
N SER A 43 25.46 1.65 5.13
CA SER A 43 24.27 1.94 4.33
C SER A 43 24.66 2.06 2.84
N PRO A 44 24.01 1.34 1.90
CA PRO A 44 24.28 1.54 0.49
C PRO A 44 23.75 2.91 0.06
N SER A 45 24.62 3.70 -0.55
CA SER A 45 24.26 4.94 -1.24
C SER A 45 23.22 4.69 -2.34
N PRO A 46 22.32 5.65 -2.63
CA PRO A 46 21.32 5.50 -3.69
C PRO A 46 22.01 5.25 -5.03
N LYS A 47 21.80 4.08 -5.63
CA LYS A 47 22.18 3.84 -7.02
C LYS A 47 21.23 4.65 -7.91
N THR A 48 21.72 5.75 -8.48
CA THR A 48 21.08 6.41 -9.61
C THR A 48 21.14 5.45 -10.80
N LEU A 49 20.06 4.69 -11.01
CA LEU A 49 19.86 3.91 -12.22
C LEU A 49 19.56 4.90 -13.36
N SER A 50 20.58 5.24 -14.14
CA SER A 50 20.40 5.91 -15.42
C SER A 50 19.65 4.97 -16.35
N LEU A 51 18.39 5.29 -16.64
CA LEU A 51 17.55 4.57 -17.59
C LEU A 51 18.09 4.78 -19.01
N ILE A 52 18.69 3.74 -19.60
CA ILE A 52 18.84 3.61 -21.05
C ILE A 52 17.78 2.60 -21.49
N PRO A 53 16.76 2.97 -22.28
CA PRO A 53 15.83 2.02 -22.86
C PRO A 53 16.55 1.22 -23.95
N ASN A 54 16.70 -0.10 -23.76
CA ASN A 54 17.08 -0.99 -24.85
C ASN A 54 15.85 -1.23 -25.75
N THR A 55 15.67 -0.41 -26.78
CA THR A 55 14.70 -0.66 -27.86
C THR A 55 15.44 -1.18 -29.08
N ASN A 56 15.32 -2.49 -29.33
CA ASN A 56 15.74 -3.10 -30.58
C ASN A 56 14.76 -2.73 -31.70
N ASN A 57 15.26 -1.99 -32.70
CA ASN A 57 14.85 -1.90 -34.10
C ASN A 57 13.35 -1.74 -34.47
N SER A 58 12.96 -0.49 -34.77
CA SER A 58 12.36 -0.12 -36.06
C SER A 58 12.54 1.38 -36.28
N ILE A 59 13.31 1.77 -37.30
CA ILE A 59 13.62 3.17 -37.62
C ILE A 59 12.37 3.82 -38.21
N ASN A 60 11.61 4.54 -37.39
CA ASN A 60 10.70 5.58 -37.83
C ASN A 60 11.17 6.90 -37.21
N ASN A 61 11.65 7.82 -38.04
CA ASN A 61 12.24 9.11 -37.65
C ASN A 61 11.21 10.15 -37.17
N ASN A 62 10.16 9.74 -36.47
CA ASN A 62 9.23 10.67 -35.84
C ASN A 62 9.70 10.95 -34.40
N PRO A 63 9.74 12.22 -33.95
CA PRO A 63 9.95 12.53 -32.55
C PRO A 63 8.83 11.87 -31.73
N ILE A 64 9.15 10.79 -31.03
CA ILE A 64 8.28 10.23 -29.99
C ILE A 64 8.26 11.28 -28.88
N VAL A 65 7.20 12.09 -28.84
CA VAL A 65 6.87 12.87 -27.66
C VAL A 65 6.44 11.85 -26.61
N PRO A 66 7.19 11.67 -25.50
CA PRO A 66 6.76 10.78 -24.43
C PRO A 66 5.43 11.31 -23.90
N ASP A 67 4.39 10.47 -23.92
CA ASP A 67 3.12 10.83 -23.30
C ASP A 67 3.38 11.13 -21.81
N PRO A 68 3.12 12.36 -21.32
CA PRO A 68 3.34 12.71 -19.92
C PRO A 68 2.54 11.83 -18.94
N SER A 69 1.52 11.11 -19.41
CA SER A 69 0.77 10.12 -18.62
C SER A 69 1.66 8.97 -18.08
N LEU A 70 2.71 8.60 -18.79
CA LEU A 70 3.64 7.54 -18.38
C LEU A 70 4.45 7.91 -17.14
N ASN A 71 4.63 9.21 -16.89
CA ASN A 71 5.34 9.71 -15.72
C ASN A 71 4.48 9.69 -14.44
N CYS A 72 3.20 9.33 -14.53
CA CYS A 72 2.27 9.23 -13.40
C CYS A 72 1.74 7.80 -13.18
N ALA A 73 2.44 6.80 -13.72
CA ALA A 73 2.07 5.40 -13.65
C ALA A 73 3.04 4.58 -12.78
N LEU A 74 2.51 3.60 -12.04
CA LEU A 74 3.32 2.71 -11.22
C LEU A 74 4.14 1.72 -12.05
N GLN A 75 3.59 1.28 -13.20
CA GLN A 75 4.19 0.27 -14.08
C GLN A 75 4.54 -1.03 -13.34
N CYS A 76 3.66 -1.47 -12.43
CA CYS A 76 3.87 -2.68 -11.66
C CYS A 76 3.43 -3.89 -12.49
N GLN A 77 4.36 -4.79 -12.82
CA GLN A 77 4.05 -6.05 -13.51
C GLN A 77 3.13 -6.99 -12.70
N HIS A 78 2.97 -6.72 -11.41
CA HIS A 78 2.12 -7.48 -10.49
C HIS A 78 0.77 -6.79 -10.25
N PHE A 79 0.47 -5.68 -10.91
CA PHE A 79 -0.83 -4.99 -10.79
C PHE A 79 -1.99 -5.96 -11.11
N ASP A 80 -3.11 -5.80 -10.40
CA ASP A 80 -4.27 -6.71 -10.32
C ASP A 80 -4.00 -8.13 -9.77
N SER A 81 -2.79 -8.65 -9.89
CA SER A 81 -2.45 -9.98 -9.37
C SER A 81 -2.07 -9.95 -7.89
N CYS A 82 -1.39 -8.92 -7.42
CA CYS A 82 -0.95 -8.79 -6.03
C CYS A 82 -1.78 -7.78 -5.25
N SER A 83 -1.98 -8.02 -3.95
CA SER A 83 -2.74 -7.12 -3.07
C SER A 83 -1.97 -5.84 -2.66
N GLY A 84 -0.87 -5.52 -3.32
CA GLY A 84 0.04 -4.45 -2.91
C GLY A 84 -0.35 -3.05 -3.43
N CYS A 85 -0.96 -3.00 -4.61
CA CYS A 85 -1.23 -1.78 -5.37
C CYS A 85 -2.71 -1.72 -5.72
N THR A 86 -3.34 -0.57 -5.52
CA THR A 86 -4.77 -0.37 -5.83
C THR A 86 -5.00 0.51 -7.06
N HIS A 87 -4.01 1.33 -7.43
CA HIS A 87 -4.04 2.21 -8.59
C HIS A 87 -2.72 2.10 -9.35
N GLU A 88 -2.80 1.96 -10.66
CA GLU A 88 -1.64 1.94 -11.54
C GLU A 88 -1.42 3.28 -12.24
N TRP A 89 -2.50 3.96 -12.63
CA TRP A 89 -2.47 5.14 -13.49
C TRP A 89 -2.92 6.40 -12.73
N ASN A 90 -2.58 7.56 -13.28
CA ASN A 90 -3.03 8.87 -12.79
C ASN A 90 -2.74 9.09 -11.30
N LEU A 91 -1.60 8.62 -10.78
CA LEU A 91 -1.27 8.69 -9.36
C LEU A 91 -1.13 10.11 -8.81
N HIS A 92 -0.93 11.10 -9.69
CA HIS A 92 -0.93 12.52 -9.34
C HIS A 92 -2.36 13.10 -9.15
N SER A 93 -3.39 12.42 -9.68
CA SER A 93 -4.79 12.82 -9.56
C SER A 93 -5.68 11.61 -9.27
N PRO A 94 -5.50 10.94 -8.12
CA PRO A 94 -6.32 9.78 -7.77
C PRO A 94 -7.79 10.20 -7.60
N ASN A 95 -8.73 9.31 -7.93
CA ASN A 95 -10.18 9.59 -7.87
C ASN A 95 -10.64 10.11 -6.50
N ILE A 96 -10.05 9.61 -5.41
CA ILE A 96 -10.33 10.04 -4.04
C ILE A 96 -10.06 11.53 -3.79
N LEU A 97 -9.26 12.18 -4.64
CA LEU A 97 -8.92 13.59 -4.50
C LEU A 97 -10.15 14.49 -4.65
N GLU A 98 -11.08 14.15 -5.56
CA GLU A 98 -12.30 14.93 -5.77
C GLU A 98 -13.25 14.79 -4.56
N ASP A 99 -13.41 13.57 -4.07
CA ASP A 99 -14.20 13.28 -2.86
C ASP A 99 -13.63 13.99 -1.63
N ALA A 100 -12.31 13.96 -1.46
CA ALA A 100 -11.62 14.66 -0.38
C ALA A 100 -11.84 16.18 -0.48
N ASN A 101 -11.67 16.76 -1.67
CA ASN A 101 -11.93 18.18 -1.91
C ASN A 101 -13.37 18.57 -1.56
N ALA A 102 -14.36 17.79 -2.00
CA ALA A 102 -15.77 18.03 -1.70
C ALA A 102 -16.05 17.93 -0.20
N PHE A 103 -15.50 16.91 0.46
CA PHE A 103 -15.61 16.71 1.91
C PHE A 103 -15.08 17.92 2.69
N PHE A 104 -13.86 18.38 2.39
CA PHE A 104 -13.24 19.51 3.09
C PHE A 104 -13.94 20.84 2.78
N ARG A 105 -14.39 21.04 1.55
CA ARG A 105 -15.19 22.22 1.18
C ARG A 105 -16.48 22.33 1.99
N ASN A 106 -17.17 21.20 2.21
CA ASN A 106 -18.39 21.17 3.02
C ASN A 106 -18.13 21.48 4.51
N LEU A 107 -16.89 21.37 4.97
CA LEU A 107 -16.43 21.77 6.30
C LEU A 107 -15.86 23.20 6.35
N GLY A 108 -15.91 23.94 5.24
CA GLY A 108 -15.40 25.31 5.13
C GLY A 108 -13.92 25.43 4.79
N VAL A 109 -13.24 24.33 4.45
CA VAL A 109 -11.84 24.34 3.98
C VAL A 109 -11.82 24.40 2.46
N SER A 110 -11.49 25.56 1.89
CA SER A 110 -11.52 25.82 0.45
C SER A 110 -10.19 25.57 -0.28
N ASN A 111 -9.09 25.41 0.46
CA ASN A 111 -7.73 25.30 -0.05
C ASN A 111 -7.08 23.96 0.32
N PHE A 112 -7.79 22.85 0.14
CA PHE A 112 -7.20 21.53 0.28
C PHE A 112 -6.10 21.32 -0.77
N THR A 113 -4.93 20.89 -0.32
CA THR A 113 -3.77 20.60 -1.17
C THR A 113 -3.42 19.12 -1.09
N PHE A 114 -2.90 18.58 -2.18
CA PHE A 114 -2.43 17.21 -2.26
C PHE A 114 -1.01 17.17 -2.81
N ASP A 115 -0.12 16.62 -2.00
CA ASP A 115 1.26 16.38 -2.40
C ASP A 115 1.42 14.91 -2.78
N SER A 116 1.65 14.66 -4.07
CA SER A 116 2.08 13.33 -4.51
C SER A 116 3.59 13.17 -4.28
N CYS A 117 3.99 12.14 -3.54
CA CYS A 117 5.39 11.81 -3.30
C CYS A 117 6.03 11.04 -4.48
N ARG A 118 7.27 10.56 -4.29
CA ARG A 118 7.98 9.74 -5.27
C ARG A 118 7.11 8.52 -5.65
N LEU A 119 6.94 8.32 -6.96
CA LEU A 119 6.11 7.25 -7.50
C LEU A 119 6.70 5.86 -7.36
N TRP A 120 7.95 5.67 -6.98
CA TRP A 120 8.54 4.33 -6.77
C TRP A 120 9.36 4.29 -5.48
N GLY A 121 9.41 3.12 -4.84
CA GLY A 121 10.20 2.87 -3.64
C GLY A 121 9.79 3.74 -2.45
N TRP A 122 8.49 4.07 -2.36
CA TRP A 122 7.95 4.86 -1.25
C TRP A 122 7.77 3.99 0.01
N ARG A 123 7.66 2.66 -0.12
CA ARG A 123 7.61 1.69 0.97
C ARG A 123 9.02 1.28 1.38
N CYS A 124 9.37 1.58 2.62
CA CYS A 124 10.65 1.15 3.19
C CYS A 124 10.63 -0.27 3.78
N ARG A 125 9.45 -0.92 3.84
CA ARG A 125 9.28 -2.24 4.45
C ARG A 125 8.16 -3.01 3.77
N ALA A 126 8.36 -4.33 3.62
CA ALA A 126 7.35 -5.27 3.17
C ALA A 126 7.24 -6.45 4.16
N LYS A 127 6.05 -7.05 4.24
CA LYS A 127 5.80 -8.33 4.92
C LYS A 127 5.34 -9.33 3.88
N LEU A 128 6.24 -10.24 3.52
CA LEU A 128 5.98 -11.23 2.49
C LEU A 128 5.44 -12.52 3.12
N ALA A 129 4.49 -13.14 2.44
CA ALA A 129 4.05 -14.49 2.72
C ALA A 129 5.03 -15.49 2.09
N VAL A 130 5.31 -16.56 2.83
CA VAL A 130 6.12 -17.68 2.34
C VAL A 130 5.24 -18.93 2.31
N ARG A 131 5.17 -19.57 1.15
CA ARG A 131 4.38 -20.80 0.88
C ARG A 131 5.18 -21.73 -0.02
N GLY A 132 4.59 -22.88 -0.37
CA GLY A 132 5.21 -23.87 -1.23
C GLY A 132 6.06 -24.89 -0.46
N SER A 133 6.95 -25.58 -1.17
CA SER A 133 7.87 -26.56 -0.59
C SER A 133 9.25 -25.95 -0.38
N SER A 134 10.11 -26.64 0.37
CA SER A 134 11.51 -26.20 0.54
C SER A 134 12.31 -26.17 -0.76
N VAL A 135 11.88 -26.91 -1.79
CA VAL A 135 12.56 -26.96 -3.11
C VAL A 135 12.06 -25.84 -4.03
N LYS A 136 10.81 -25.42 -3.87
CA LYS A 136 10.17 -24.38 -4.67
C LYS A 136 9.30 -23.49 -3.77
N PRO A 137 9.93 -22.61 -2.98
CA PRO A 137 9.19 -21.67 -2.16
C PRO A 137 8.56 -20.58 -3.04
N LEU A 138 7.38 -20.12 -2.66
CA LEU A 138 6.75 -18.91 -3.20
C LEU A 138 6.91 -17.80 -2.16
N ILE A 139 7.41 -16.66 -2.59
CA ILE A 139 7.68 -15.52 -1.72
C ILE A 139 7.08 -14.28 -2.36
N GLY A 140 6.04 -13.74 -1.72
CA GLY A 140 5.41 -12.52 -2.22
C GLY A 140 4.21 -12.10 -1.39
N LEU A 141 3.20 -11.52 -2.04
CA LEU A 141 1.97 -11.08 -1.39
C LEU A 141 0.83 -12.03 -1.73
N TYR A 142 -0.29 -11.89 -1.02
CA TYR A 142 -1.49 -12.61 -1.41
C TYR A 142 -2.07 -12.01 -2.69
N GLN A 143 -2.69 -12.86 -3.49
CA GLN A 143 -3.56 -12.43 -4.57
C GLN A 143 -4.80 -11.76 -3.97
N GLU A 144 -5.19 -10.62 -4.55
CA GLU A 144 -6.32 -9.82 -4.07
C GLU A 144 -7.57 -10.68 -3.88
N GLY A 145 -8.24 -10.52 -2.74
CA GLY A 145 -9.43 -11.30 -2.38
C GLY A 145 -9.20 -12.76 -2.00
N THR A 146 -7.95 -13.25 -1.90
CA THR A 146 -7.65 -14.67 -1.59
C THR A 146 -6.52 -14.84 -0.56
N HIS A 147 -6.25 -16.09 -0.17
CA HIS A 147 -5.07 -16.48 0.61
C HIS A 147 -3.99 -17.20 -0.23
N ASN A 148 -4.09 -17.13 -1.56
CA ASN A 148 -3.08 -17.68 -2.47
C ASN A 148 -1.92 -16.71 -2.60
N VAL A 149 -0.68 -17.19 -2.55
CA VAL A 149 0.51 -16.34 -2.69
C VAL A 149 0.88 -16.18 -4.15
N VAL A 150 1.07 -14.93 -4.57
CA VAL A 150 1.69 -14.54 -5.83
C VAL A 150 3.17 -14.33 -5.57
N ASP A 151 4.00 -14.93 -6.41
CA ASP A 151 5.45 -14.72 -6.36
C ASP A 151 5.79 -13.33 -6.91
N ILE A 152 6.54 -12.54 -6.14
CA ILE A 152 6.81 -11.12 -6.46
C ILE A 152 8.32 -10.89 -6.36
N PRO A 153 9.09 -11.17 -7.42
CA PRO A 153 10.54 -11.00 -7.42
C PRO A 153 10.99 -9.54 -7.43
N SER A 154 10.11 -8.62 -7.86
CA SER A 154 10.35 -7.18 -7.88
C SER A 154 9.09 -6.42 -7.48
N CYS A 155 9.21 -5.29 -6.78
CA CYS A 155 8.07 -4.43 -6.47
C CYS A 155 8.50 -2.98 -6.65
N GLN A 156 7.65 -2.18 -7.30
CA GLN A 156 7.91 -0.76 -7.55
C GLN A 156 7.51 0.12 -6.36
N GLY A 157 6.68 -0.39 -5.45
CA GLY A 157 6.18 0.35 -4.29
C GLY A 157 7.23 0.69 -3.27
#